data_AF-A0A378W2Z3-F1
#
_entry.id   AF-A0A378W2Z3-F1
#
_cell.length_a   1.000
_cell.length_b   1.000
_cell.length_c   1.000
_cell.angle_alpha   90.00
_cell.angle_beta   90.00
_cell.angle_gamma   90.00
#
_symmetry.space_group_name_H-M   'P 1'
#
loop_
_entity.id
_entity.type
_entity.pdbx_description
1 polymer ?
#
loop_
_entity_poly.entity_id
_entity_poly.type
_entity_poly.pdbx_seq_one_letter_code
_entity_poly.pdbx_strand_id
1 'polypeptide(L)'
;MEAYFQRIDGVVDAVSGYANGNTENPSYEDVSYRHTGHAETVKVTYDADKLSLDDILQYYFRVVDPTSLNKQGNDTGTQYRSGVYYTDPAEKAVIAAALKREQQNTNCPRC
;
A
#
# COMPACT_ATOMS: atom_id res chain seq x y z
N MET A 1 -5.83 -2.06 7.00
CA MET A 1 -5.77 -1.20 5.79
C MET A 1 -7.13 -1.10 5.10
N GLU A 2 -7.82 -2.23 4.83
CA GLU A 2 -9.12 -2.25 4.14
C GLU A 2 -10.19 -1.36 4.77
N ALA A 3 -10.53 -1.58 6.05
CA ALA A 3 -11.54 -0.80 6.75
C ALA A 3 -11.24 0.70 6.85
N TYR A 4 -9.98 1.11 6.66
CA TYR A 4 -9.62 2.52 6.58
C TYR A 4 -10.01 3.12 5.24
N PHE A 5 -9.67 2.44 4.13
CA PHE A 5 -10.04 2.90 2.78
C PHE A 5 -11.55 2.87 2.54
N GLN A 6 -12.27 1.87 3.07
CA GLN A 6 -13.74 1.80 2.95
C GLN A 6 -14.48 2.99 3.58
N ARG A 7 -13.81 3.75 4.47
CA ARG A 7 -14.40 4.92 5.14
C ARG A 7 -14.14 6.23 4.40
N ILE A 8 -13.34 6.22 3.33
CA ILE A 8 -12.98 7.41 2.58
C ILE A 8 -14.06 7.69 1.54
N ASP A 9 -14.62 8.90 1.56
CA ASP A 9 -15.60 9.32 0.54
C ASP A 9 -14.94 9.35 -0.84
N GLY A 10 -15.50 8.61 -1.79
CA GLY A 10 -14.93 8.41 -3.13
C GLY A 10 -14.24 7.06 -3.32
N VAL A 11 -14.00 6.27 -2.26
CA VAL A 11 -13.63 4.86 -2.41
C VAL A 11 -14.89 4.04 -2.67
N VAL A 12 -14.90 3.32 -3.80
CA VAL A 12 -16.01 2.47 -4.24
C VAL A 12 -15.91 1.10 -3.61
N ASP A 13 -14.69 0.55 -3.55
CA ASP A 13 -14.45 -0.79 -3.04
C ASP A 13 -13.03 -0.93 -2.50
N ALA A 14 -12.83 -1.79 -1.51
CA ALA A 14 -11.51 -2.12 -1.00
C ALA A 14 -11.48 -3.60 -0.62
N VAL A 15 -10.58 -4.36 -1.25
CA VAL A 15 -10.49 -5.81 -1.12
C VAL A 15 -9.09 -6.20 -0.63
N SER A 16 -9.03 -6.85 0.52
CA SER A 16 -7.80 -7.45 1.04
C SER A 16 -7.40 -8.70 0.24
N GLY A 17 -6.11 -8.87 -0.01
CA GLY A 17 -5.56 -10.01 -0.71
C GLY A 17 -4.03 -10.09 -0.62
N TYR A 18 -3.45 -10.94 -1.48
CA TYR A 18 -2.01 -11.20 -1.53
C TYR A 18 -1.48 -10.84 -2.91
N ALA A 19 -0.45 -9.99 -2.97
CA ALA A 19 0.10 -9.54 -4.23
C ALA A 19 1.63 -9.65 -4.28
N ASN A 20 2.16 -9.71 -5.50
CA ASN A 20 3.59 -9.64 -5.80
C ASN A 20 4.46 -10.70 -5.08
N GLY A 21 3.97 -11.94 -5.03
CA GLY A 21 4.74 -13.12 -4.62
C GLY A 21 5.00 -14.10 -5.77
N ASN A 22 5.68 -15.20 -5.46
CA ASN A 22 6.23 -16.14 -6.45
C ASN A 22 5.33 -17.36 -6.73
N THR A 23 4.10 -17.38 -6.19
CA THR A 23 3.18 -18.53 -6.30
C THR A 23 1.80 -18.06 -6.75
N GLU A 24 1.11 -18.87 -7.56
CA GLU A 24 -0.25 -18.59 -8.01
C GLU A 24 -1.28 -19.07 -6.97
N ASN A 25 -2.29 -18.25 -6.67
CA ASN A 25 -3.37 -18.54 -5.71
C ASN A 25 -2.89 -19.00 -4.32
N PRO A 26 -2.07 -18.20 -3.61
CA PRO A 26 -1.58 -18.56 -2.28
C PRO A 26 -2.73 -18.61 -1.27
N SER A 27 -2.71 -19.61 -0.38
CA SER A 27 -3.55 -19.57 0.82
C SER A 27 -2.92 -18.68 1.90
N TYR A 28 -3.70 -18.27 2.89
CA TYR A 28 -3.18 -17.52 4.06
C TYR A 28 -2.00 -18.24 4.72
N GLU A 29 -2.11 -19.57 4.88
CA GLU A 29 -1.05 -20.38 5.48
C GLU A 29 0.23 -20.36 4.64
N ASP A 30 0.12 -20.32 3.31
CA ASP A 30 1.29 -20.25 2.43
C ASP A 30 1.99 -18.88 2.52
N VAL A 31 1.23 -17.79 2.68
CA VAL A 31 1.80 -16.46 2.89
C VAL A 31 2.46 -16.34 4.25
N SER A 32 1.82 -16.84 5.31
CA SER A 32 2.33 -16.74 6.68
C SER A 32 3.52 -17.65 6.97
N TYR A 33 3.57 -18.86 6.39
CA TYR A 33 4.55 -19.87 6.81
C TYR A 33 5.48 -20.37 5.71
N ARG A 34 5.13 -20.23 4.43
CA ARG A 34 5.91 -20.83 3.33
C ARG A 34 6.81 -19.84 2.59
N HIS A 35 6.95 -18.61 3.09
CA HIS A 35 7.77 -17.56 2.47
C HIS A 35 7.50 -17.40 0.97
N THR A 36 6.23 -17.48 0.58
CA THR A 36 5.81 -17.35 -0.83
C THR A 36 6.14 -16.00 -1.45
N GLY A 37 6.55 -15.03 -0.63
CA GLY A 37 6.99 -13.70 -1.05
C GLY A 37 5.83 -12.74 -1.31
N HIS A 38 4.58 -13.18 -1.15
CA HIS A 38 3.43 -12.27 -1.28
C HIS A 38 3.42 -11.21 -0.18
N ALA A 39 3.00 -10.01 -0.53
CA ALA A 39 2.66 -8.95 0.43
C ALA A 39 1.15 -8.99 0.69
N GLU A 40 0.77 -8.80 1.95
CA GLU A 40 -0.62 -8.45 2.27
C GLU A 40 -0.92 -7.08 1.65
N THR A 41 -1.91 -7.05 0.76
CA THR A 41 -2.19 -5.89 -0.10
C THR A 41 -3.68 -5.63 -0.10
N VAL A 42 -4.07 -4.36 -0.22
CA VAL A 42 -5.46 -3.99 -0.44
C VAL A 42 -5.60 -3.42 -1.84
N LYS A 43 -6.48 -4.01 -2.65
CA LYS A 43 -6.90 -3.45 -3.92
C LYS A 43 -7.99 -2.41 -3.63
N VAL A 44 -7.67 -1.14 -3.87
CA VAL A 44 -8.61 -0.02 -3.69
C VAL A 44 -9.16 0.38 -5.06
N THR A 45 -10.48 0.37 -5.19
CA THR A 45 -11.21 0.91 -6.34
C THR A 45 -11.82 2.24 -5.91
N TYR A 46 -11.51 3.33 -6.62
CA TYR A 46 -11.98 4.67 -6.29
C TYR A 46 -12.59 5.36 -7.49
N ASP A 47 -13.46 6.33 -7.23
CA ASP A 47 -14.09 7.18 -8.22
C ASP A 47 -13.11 8.29 -8.64
N ALA A 48 -12.62 8.21 -9.88
CA ALA A 48 -11.64 9.14 -10.43
C ALA A 48 -12.19 10.58 -10.60
N ASP A 49 -13.52 10.77 -10.60
CA ASP A 49 -14.13 12.10 -10.63
C ASP A 49 -14.11 12.77 -9.24
N LYS A 50 -13.91 11.99 -8.18
CA LYS A 50 -13.88 12.48 -6.78
C LYS A 50 -12.48 12.48 -6.17
N LEU A 51 -11.72 11.43 -6.42
CA LEU A 51 -10.39 11.21 -5.85
C LEU A 51 -9.39 10.98 -6.97
N SER A 52 -8.25 11.63 -6.87
CA SER A 52 -7.11 11.32 -7.72
C SER A 52 -6.24 10.22 -7.10
N LEU A 53 -5.39 9.60 -7.92
CA LEU A 53 -4.35 8.70 -7.43
C LEU A 53 -3.48 9.38 -6.35
N ASP A 54 -3.23 10.68 -6.48
CA ASP A 54 -2.48 11.45 -5.49
C ASP A 54 -3.13 11.42 -4.12
N ASP A 55 -4.45 11.60 -4.08
CA ASP A 55 -5.23 11.62 -2.84
C ASP A 55 -5.18 10.26 -2.17
N ILE A 56 -5.36 9.18 -2.94
CA ILE A 56 -5.25 7.80 -2.44
C ILE A 56 -3.87 7.54 -1.84
N LEU A 57 -2.80 8.00 -2.49
CA LEU A 57 -1.44 7.88 -1.98
C LEU A 57 -1.25 8.69 -0.69
N GLN A 58 -1.79 9.91 -0.60
CA GLN A 58 -1.74 10.69 0.64
C GLN A 58 -2.47 9.98 1.80
N TYR A 59 -3.63 9.39 1.54
CA TYR A 59 -4.33 8.57 2.54
C TYR A 59 -3.52 7.35 2.96
N TYR A 60 -2.84 6.69 2.02
CA TYR A 60 -1.93 5.57 2.29
C TYR A 60 -0.80 5.98 3.24
N PHE A 61 -0.10 7.08 2.95
CA PHE A 61 1.04 7.55 3.75
C PHE A 61 0.67 8.03 5.16
N ARG A 62 -0.60 8.37 5.41
CA ARG A 62 -1.08 8.71 6.76
C ARG A 62 -1.17 7.51 7.69
N VAL A 63 -1.28 6.29 7.15
CA VAL A 63 -1.51 5.08 7.93
C VAL A 63 -0.29 4.17 7.94
N VAL A 64 0.45 4.13 6.83
CA VAL A 64 1.64 3.31 6.69
C VAL A 64 2.86 4.11 7.09
N ASP A 65 3.74 3.51 7.89
CA ASP A 65 5.09 4.03 8.10
C ASP A 65 5.97 3.63 6.90
N PRO A 66 6.36 4.56 6.01
CA PRO A 66 7.17 4.24 4.83
C PRO A 66 8.65 4.00 5.17
N THR A 67 9.09 4.30 6.40
CA THR A 67 10.48 4.14 6.84
C THR A 67 10.76 2.77 7.46
N SER A 68 9.70 2.06 7.84
CA SER A 68 9.77 0.75 8.48
C SER A 68 9.88 -0.37 7.44
N LEU A 69 11.07 -0.96 7.30
CA LEU A 69 11.32 -2.04 6.35
C LEU A 69 10.78 -3.38 6.90
N ASN A 70 9.92 -4.05 6.12
CA ASN A 70 9.33 -5.37 6.44
C ASN A 70 8.63 -5.42 7.82
N LYS A 71 8.06 -4.30 8.25
CA LYS A 71 7.42 -4.18 9.56
C LYS A 71 6.40 -3.05 9.54
N GLN A 72 5.23 -3.28 10.12
CA GLN A 72 4.24 -2.25 10.43
C GLN A 72 3.78 -2.43 11.87
N GLY A 73 4.05 -1.45 12.74
CA GLY A 73 3.75 -1.56 14.17
C GLY A 73 4.48 -2.72 14.84
N ASN A 74 3.75 -3.66 15.43
CA ASN A 74 4.32 -4.86 16.06
C ASN A 74 4.47 -6.04 15.07
N ASP A 75 3.85 -5.97 13.90
CA ASP A 75 3.85 -7.02 12.91
C ASP A 75 5.13 -6.97 12.07
N THR A 76 5.94 -8.02 12.16
CA THR A 76 7.26 -8.11 11.52
C THR A 76 7.29 -9.27 10.55
N GLY A 77 7.65 -9.02 9.29
CA GLY A 77 7.69 -10.02 8.24
C GLY A 77 7.69 -9.40 6.84
N THR A 78 8.24 -10.12 5.85
CA THR A 78 8.29 -9.65 4.45
C THR A 78 6.90 -9.52 3.82
N GLN A 79 5.89 -10.18 4.39
CA GLN A 79 4.49 -10.01 4.02
C GLN A 79 3.92 -8.64 4.42
N TYR A 80 4.51 -7.95 5.41
CA TYR A 80 4.10 -6.62 5.89
C TYR A 80 4.94 -5.49 5.28
N ARG A 81 5.59 -5.76 4.15
CA ARG A 81 6.37 -4.74 3.46
C ARG A 81 5.45 -3.67 2.88
N SER A 82 5.83 -2.41 3.05
CA SER A 82 5.16 -1.28 2.42
C SER A 82 5.46 -1.27 0.91
N GLY A 83 4.42 -1.08 0.09
CA GLY A 83 4.55 -1.06 -1.35
C GLY A 83 3.31 -0.52 -2.04
N VAL A 84 3.51 0.14 -3.19
CA VAL A 84 2.42 0.57 -4.07
C VAL A 84 2.60 -0.15 -5.40
N TYR A 85 1.58 -0.88 -5.82
CA TYR A 85 1.56 -1.60 -7.09
C TYR A 85 0.60 -0.90 -8.05
N TYR A 86 1.07 -0.63 -9.26
CA TYR A 86 0.30 0.02 -10.30
C TYR A 86 -0.01 -0.95 -11.43
N THR A 87 -1.11 -0.71 -12.13
CA THR A 87 -1.51 -1.49 -13.30
C THR A 87 -1.25 -0.74 -14.60
N ASP A 88 -1.23 0.60 -14.55
CA ASP A 88 -0.92 1.45 -15.70
C ASP A 88 0.49 2.06 -15.54
N PRO A 89 1.37 1.93 -16.55
CA PRO A 89 2.71 2.51 -16.50
C PRO A 89 2.75 4.03 -16.30
N ALA A 90 1.71 4.78 -16.66
CA ALA A 90 1.61 6.22 -16.42
C ALA A 90 1.53 6.55 -14.92
N GLU A 91 0.92 5.68 -14.11
CA GLU A 91 0.78 5.84 -12.66
C GLU A 91 2.15 5.83 -11.96
N LYS A 92 3.14 5.14 -12.55
CA LYS A 92 4.50 5.07 -12.02
C LYS A 92 5.10 6.46 -11.76
N ALA A 93 4.86 7.41 -12.66
CA ALA A 93 5.39 8.78 -12.52
C ALA A 93 4.73 9.52 -11.35
N VAL A 94 3.42 9.35 -11.16
CA VAL A 94 2.64 9.94 -10.06
C VAL A 94 3.10 9.35 -8.73
N ILE A 95 3.24 8.02 -8.65
CA ILE A 95 3.71 7.32 -7.45
C ILE A 95 5.13 7.76 -7.08
N ALA A 96 6.04 7.84 -8.05
CA ALA A 96 7.40 8.30 -7.81
C ALA A 96 7.44 9.75 -7.29
N ALA A 97 6.60 10.64 -7.85
CA ALA A 97 6.49 12.02 -7.39
C ALA A 97 5.91 12.11 -5.97
N ALA A 98 4.91 11.30 -5.64
CA ALA A 98 4.33 11.22 -4.29
C ALA A 98 5.35 10.70 -3.26
N LEU A 99 6.04 9.60 -3.56
CA LEU A 99 7.11 9.07 -2.70
C LEU A 99 8.22 10.09 -2.46
N LYS A 100 8.61 10.86 -3.48
CA LYS A 100 9.62 11.91 -3.33
C LYS A 100 9.15 13.03 -2.40
N ARG A 101 7.87 13.44 -2.47
CA ARG A 101 7.28 14.44 -1.55
C ARG A 101 7.25 13.92 -0.12
N GLU A 102 6.81 12.68 0.09
CA GLU A 102 6.79 12.06 1.42
C GLU A 102 8.20 11.87 1.99
N GLN A 103 9.17 11.55 1.15
CA GLN A 103 10.56 11.48 1.58
C GLN A 103 11.06 12.82 2.12
N GLN A 104 10.69 13.94 1.50
CA GLN A 104 11.03 15.26 2.02
C GLN A 104 10.37 15.55 3.37
N ASN A 105 9.13 15.09 3.55
CA ASN A 105 8.37 15.28 4.79
C ASN A 105 8.90 14.43 5.95
N THR A 106 9.28 13.18 5.67
CA THR A 106 9.85 12.23 6.65
C THR A 106 11.30 12.53 7.00
N ASN A 107 12.07 13.10 6.07
CA ASN A 107 13.47 13.50 6.29
C ASN A 107 13.61 14.86 7.00
N CYS A 108 12.49 15.51 7.35
CA CYS A 108 12.44 16.62 8.30
C CYS A 108 11.95 16.10 9.66
N PRO A 109 12.85 15.62 10.53
CA PRO A 109 12.45 15.19 11.86
C PRO A 109 12.15 16.45 12.68
N ARG A 110 10.87 16.81 12.83
CA ARG A 110 10.38 17.88 13.74
C ARG A 110 11.29 19.11 13.85
N CYS A 111 11.05 20.15 13.04
CA CYS A 111 11.32 21.52 13.52
C CYS A 111 10.27 21.92 14.57
#